data_AF-A0A0L7QPI1-F1
#
_entry.id   AF-A0A0L7QPI1-F1
#
_cell.length_a   1.000
_cell.length_b   1.000
_cell.length_c   1.000
_cell.angle_alpha   90.00
_cell.angle_beta   90.00
_cell.angle_gamma   90.00
#
_symmetry.space_group_name_H-M   'P 1'
#
loop_
_entity.id
_entity.type
_entity.pdbx_description
1 polymer ?
#
loop_
_entity_poly.entity_id
_entity_poly.type
_entity_poly.pdbx_seq_one_letter_code
_entity_poly.pdbx_strand_id
1 'polypeptide(L)'
;EILYSWIPSHANIEGNEKADSAAKLVSTSTSESNDVPILYQDLQNYLTKATIESWNEEWKNSRPTKLHTIRNSINDANPVWLLNRKDQVKLTRIRIGHANWSHSHLITKKEPNNCDITS
;
A
#
# COMPACT_ATOMS: atom_id res chain seq x y z
N GLU A 1 25.96 50.42 -20.77
CA GLU A 1 24.66 51.11 -20.84
C GLU A 1 23.76 50.30 -21.77
N ILE A 2 22.51 50.03 -21.38
CA ILE A 2 21.57 49.18 -22.16
C ILE A 2 20.43 50.07 -22.63
N LEU A 3 20.18 50.10 -23.94
CA LEU A 3 19.10 50.86 -24.55
C LEU A 3 17.91 49.93 -24.84
N TYR A 4 16.71 50.35 -24.46
CA TYR A 4 15.47 49.64 -24.78
C TYR A 4 14.73 50.37 -25.90
N SER A 5 14.08 49.63 -26.79
CA SER A 5 13.26 50.19 -27.86
C SER A 5 12.02 49.35 -28.08
N TRP A 6 10.87 50.02 -28.23
CA TRP A 6 9.59 49.39 -28.52
C TRP A 6 9.43 49.24 -30.03
N ILE A 7 9.21 48.01 -30.48
CA ILE A 7 9.05 47.70 -31.90
C ILE A 7 7.57 47.34 -32.15
N PRO A 8 6.90 47.96 -33.13
CA PRO A 8 5.53 47.62 -33.48
C PRO A 8 5.46 46.22 -34.11
N SER A 9 4.39 45.49 -33.79
CA SER A 9 4.12 44.19 -34.42
C SER A 9 3.91 44.36 -35.93
N HIS A 10 4.44 43.42 -36.73
CA HIS A 10 4.30 43.37 -38.19
C HIS A 10 4.98 44.52 -38.98
N ALA A 11 6.12 45.00 -38.50
CA ALA A 11 6.94 46.00 -39.19
C ALA A 11 7.92 45.41 -40.23
N ASN A 12 7.79 44.14 -40.62
CA ASN A 12 8.73 43.41 -41.50
C ASN A 12 10.21 43.46 -41.05
N ILE A 13 10.45 43.58 -39.74
CA ILE A 13 11.80 43.51 -39.17
C ILE A 13 12.14 42.04 -38.98
N GLU A 14 13.01 41.54 -39.84
CA GLU A 14 13.36 40.11 -39.93
C GLU A 14 13.77 39.51 -38.57
N GLY A 15 14.51 40.25 -37.74
CA GLY A 15 14.90 39.79 -36.39
C GLY A 15 13.73 39.66 -35.42
N ASN A 16 12.75 40.56 -35.50
CA ASN A 16 11.54 40.53 -34.67
C ASN A 16 10.60 39.40 -35.12
N GLU A 17 10.49 39.18 -36.42
CA GLU A 17 9.69 38.08 -36.98
C GLU A 17 10.26 36.71 -36.64
N LYS A 18 11.59 36.57 -36.68
CA LYS A 18 12.26 35.34 -36.22
C LYS A 18 12.02 35.08 -34.74
N ALA A 19 12.09 36.11 -33.90
CA ALA A 19 11.82 35.99 -32.48
C ALA A 19 10.35 35.60 -32.20
N ASP A 20 9.41 36.25 -32.87
CA ASP A 20 7.97 35.96 -32.75
C ASP A 20 7.61 34.57 -33.29
N SER A 21 8.22 34.16 -34.40
CA SER A 21 8.08 32.81 -34.95
C SER A 21 8.63 31.75 -34.00
N ALA A 22 9.78 31.99 -33.37
CA ALA A 22 10.35 31.08 -32.38
C ALA A 22 9.45 30.95 -31.13
N ALA A 23 8.90 32.07 -30.64
CA ALA A 23 7.95 32.06 -29.52
C ALA A 23 6.66 31.31 -29.87
N LYS A 24 6.14 31.49 -31.09
CA LYS A 24 4.98 30.76 -31.62
C LYS A 24 5.26 29.27 -31.82
N LEU A 25 6.46 28.91 -32.25
CA LEU A 25 6.86 27.51 -32.38
C LEU A 25 6.84 26.81 -31.02
N VAL A 26 7.37 27.45 -29.98
CA VAL A 26 7.37 26.92 -28.61
C VAL A 26 5.95 26.83 -28.03
N SER A 27 5.08 27.80 -28.32
CA SER A 27 3.69 27.77 -27.85
C SER A 27 2.80 26.76 -28.59
N THR A 28 3.14 26.42 -29.84
CA THR A 28 2.39 25.43 -30.65
C THR A 28 3.00 24.03 -30.59
N SER A 29 4.27 23.90 -30.22
CA SER A 29 4.88 22.63 -29.86
C SER A 29 4.42 22.22 -28.46
N THR A 30 3.16 21.80 -28.35
CA THR A 30 2.66 21.02 -27.21
C THR A 30 3.30 19.63 -27.24
N SER A 31 4.62 19.56 -27.09
CA SER A 31 5.23 18.48 -26.34
C SER A 31 5.21 18.92 -24.88
N GLU A 32 4.00 19.13 -24.36
CA GLU A 32 3.78 18.94 -22.94
C GLU A 32 4.13 17.47 -22.72
N SER A 33 5.34 17.24 -22.19
CA SER A 33 5.58 16.01 -21.45
C SER A 33 4.45 15.96 -20.42
N ASN A 34 3.42 15.15 -20.72
CA ASN A 34 2.37 14.78 -19.79
C ASN A 34 2.92 13.90 -18.65
N ASP A 35 4.18 14.13 -18.27
CA ASP A 35 4.75 13.72 -17.01
C ASP A 35 4.11 14.61 -15.94
N VAL A 36 2.81 14.39 -15.72
CA VAL A 36 2.21 14.64 -14.42
C VAL A 36 3.10 13.86 -13.47
N PRO A 37 3.88 14.50 -12.58
CA PRO A 37 4.73 13.77 -11.68
C PRO A 37 3.81 12.93 -10.82
N ILE A 38 3.81 11.62 -11.03
CA ILE A 38 3.14 10.73 -10.09
C ILE A 38 3.83 11.01 -8.77
N LEU A 39 3.08 11.57 -7.83
CA LEU A 39 3.63 11.94 -6.54
C LEU A 39 4.24 10.67 -5.96
N TYR A 40 5.48 10.75 -5.48
CA TYR A 40 6.18 9.60 -4.91
C TYR A 40 5.31 8.83 -3.88
N GLN A 41 4.50 9.57 -3.13
CA GLN A 41 3.53 9.03 -2.18
C GLN A 41 2.48 8.11 -2.83
N ASP A 42 1.98 8.46 -4.02
CA ASP A 42 0.98 7.68 -4.74
C ASP A 42 1.57 6.37 -5.24
N LEU A 43 2.80 6.39 -5.77
CA LEU A 43 3.54 5.17 -6.13
C LEU A 43 3.76 4.29 -4.91
N GLN A 44 4.21 4.87 -3.80
CA GLN A 44 4.44 4.13 -2.57
C GLN A 44 3.15 3.49 -2.03
N ASN A 45 2.05 4.23 -2.04
CA ASN A 45 0.73 3.75 -1.61
C ASN A 45 0.25 2.62 -2.53
N TYR A 46 0.39 2.78 -3.84
CA TYR A 46 0.04 1.76 -4.83
C TYR A 46 0.82 0.46 -4.62
N LEU A 47 2.15 0.54 -4.50
CA LEU A 47 3.01 -0.62 -4.28
C LEU A 47 2.68 -1.32 -2.95
N THR A 48 2.45 -0.54 -1.89
CA THR A 48 2.06 -1.08 -0.59
C THR A 48 0.74 -1.83 -0.68
N LYS A 49 -0.26 -1.24 -1.34
CA LYS A 49 -1.58 -1.87 -1.54
C LYS A 49 -1.48 -3.16 -2.34
N ALA A 50 -0.78 -3.13 -3.48
CA ALA A 50 -0.59 -4.31 -4.33
C ALA A 50 0.12 -5.44 -3.59
N THR A 51 1.12 -5.13 -2.77
CA THR A 51 1.84 -6.11 -1.95
C THR A 51 0.91 -6.76 -0.92
N ILE A 52 0.12 -5.95 -0.22
CA ILE A 52 -0.86 -6.42 0.78
C ILE A 52 -1.94 -7.29 0.14
N GLU A 53 -2.42 -6.92 -1.05
CA GLU A 53 -3.39 -7.72 -1.80
C GLU A 53 -2.81 -9.08 -2.19
N SER A 54 -1.60 -9.11 -2.75
CA SER A 54 -0.92 -10.36 -3.10
C SER A 54 -0.72 -11.28 -1.88
N TRP A 55 -0.29 -10.74 -0.74
CA TRP A 55 -0.16 -11.53 0.49
C TRP A 55 -1.50 -12.03 1.04
N ASN A 56 -2.58 -11.25 0.89
CA ASN A 56 -3.90 -11.69 1.29
C ASN A 56 -4.44 -12.81 0.39
N GLU A 57 -4.17 -12.76 -0.91
CA GLU A 57 -4.50 -13.84 -1.82
C GLU A 57 -3.73 -15.11 -1.46
N GLU A 58 -2.42 -15.00 -1.21
CA GLU A 58 -1.61 -16.14 -0.77
C GLU A 58 -2.11 -16.70 0.56
N TRP A 59 -2.45 -15.85 1.53
CA TRP A 59 -3.04 -16.26 2.81
C TRP A 59 -4.33 -17.08 2.61
N LYS A 60 -5.27 -16.55 1.82
CA LYS A 60 -6.55 -17.21 1.55
C LYS A 60 -6.39 -18.55 0.82
N ASN A 61 -5.40 -18.64 -0.07
CA ASN A 61 -5.11 -19.85 -0.83
C ASN A 61 -4.20 -20.84 -0.08
N SER A 62 -3.64 -20.43 1.06
CA SER A 62 -2.78 -21.28 1.88
C SER A 62 -3.59 -22.39 2.56
N ARG A 63 -2.88 -23.38 3.13
CA ARG A 63 -3.53 -24.48 3.84
C ARG A 63 -4.30 -23.93 5.04
N PRO A 64 -5.58 -24.28 5.22
CA PRO A 64 -6.36 -23.79 6.34
C PRO A 64 -5.75 -24.28 7.66
N THR A 65 -5.49 -23.34 8.55
CA THR A 65 -4.99 -23.59 9.91
C THR A 65 -5.95 -23.03 10.94
N LYS A 66 -5.79 -23.41 12.22
CA LYS A 66 -6.54 -22.79 13.33
C LYS A 66 -6.34 -21.26 13.44
N LEU A 67 -5.32 -20.71 12.79
CA LEU A 67 -5.14 -19.26 12.71
C LEU A 67 -6.12 -18.62 11.73
N HIS A 68 -6.56 -19.34 10.68
CA HIS A 68 -7.55 -18.85 9.71
C HIS A 68 -8.94 -18.71 10.33
N THR A 69 -9.26 -19.49 11.38
CA THR A 69 -10.55 -19.37 12.08
C THR A 69 -10.65 -18.09 12.92
N ILE A 70 -9.52 -17.48 13.26
CA ILE A 70 -9.46 -16.24 14.06
C ILE A 70 -8.95 -15.04 13.25
N ARG A 71 -8.53 -15.25 11.99
CA ARG A 71 -7.94 -14.21 11.14
C ARG A 71 -8.25 -14.47 9.66
N ASN A 72 -9.00 -13.56 9.07
CA ASN A 72 -9.47 -13.60 7.68
C ASN A 72 -8.50 -12.90 6.72
N SER A 73 -7.71 -11.95 7.22
CA SER A 73 -6.77 -11.15 6.44
C SER A 73 -5.46 -10.89 7.20
N ILE A 74 -4.37 -10.78 6.46
CA ILE A 74 -3.06 -10.37 7.01
C ILE A 74 -3.08 -8.93 7.56
N ASN A 75 -4.12 -8.15 7.27
CA ASN A 75 -4.29 -6.80 7.81
C ASN A 75 -5.29 -6.72 8.96
N ASP A 76 -5.90 -7.83 9.37
CA ASP A 76 -6.87 -7.81 10.47
C ASP A 76 -6.24 -7.20 11.72
N ALA A 77 -6.95 -6.23 12.29
CA ALA A 77 -6.60 -5.63 13.56
C ALA A 77 -6.56 -6.75 14.61
N ASN A 78 -5.37 -7.00 15.12
CA ASN A 78 -5.19 -8.04 16.11
C ASN A 78 -4.96 -7.36 17.46
N PRO A 79 -5.95 -7.42 18.38
CA PRO A 79 -5.89 -6.69 19.66
C PRO A 79 -4.71 -7.13 20.53
N VAL A 80 -4.11 -8.28 20.21
CA VAL A 80 -2.92 -8.81 20.85
C VAL A 80 -1.72 -7.87 20.69
N TRP A 81 -1.66 -7.06 19.63
CA TRP A 81 -0.47 -6.24 19.31
C TRP A 81 -0.21 -5.14 20.33
N LEU A 82 -1.23 -4.76 21.10
CA LEU A 82 -1.13 -3.79 22.20
C LEU A 82 -0.52 -4.41 23.48
N LEU A 83 -0.40 -5.73 23.54
CA LEU A 83 0.11 -6.45 24.71
C LEU A 83 1.62 -6.65 24.63
N ASN A 84 2.26 -6.85 25.78
CA ASN A 84 3.65 -7.30 25.82
C ASN A 84 3.81 -8.70 25.20
N ARG A 85 5.01 -9.00 24.70
CA ARG A 85 5.28 -10.24 23.96
C ARG A 85 4.85 -11.52 24.69
N LYS A 86 4.99 -11.58 26.02
CA LYS A 86 4.62 -12.77 26.81
C LYS A 86 3.10 -13.01 26.76
N ASP A 87 2.32 -11.96 26.94
CA ASP A 87 0.86 -12.06 26.93
C ASP A 87 0.31 -12.27 25.52
N GLN A 88 1.01 -11.75 24.50
CA GLN A 88 0.71 -12.09 23.11
C GLN A 88 0.76 -13.59 22.85
N VAL A 89 1.85 -14.23 23.26
CA VAL A 89 2.03 -15.68 23.07
C VAL A 89 0.93 -16.46 23.79
N LYS A 90 0.62 -16.11 25.05
CA LYS A 90 -0.43 -16.78 25.82
C LYS A 90 -1.79 -16.66 25.13
N LEU A 91 -2.18 -15.44 24.75
CA LEU A 91 -3.49 -15.17 24.18
C LEU A 91 -3.64 -15.81 22.80
N THR A 92 -2.61 -15.75 21.95
CA THR A 92 -2.62 -16.47 20.67
C THR A 92 -2.80 -17.96 20.90
N ARG A 93 -2.01 -18.59 21.78
CA ARG A 93 -2.13 -20.03 22.09
C ARG A 93 -3.53 -20.42 22.58
N ILE A 94 -4.14 -19.60 23.43
CA ILE A 94 -5.51 -19.84 23.90
C ILE A 94 -6.49 -19.78 22.73
N ARG A 95 -6.43 -18.73 21.90
CA ARG A 95 -7.33 -18.53 20.76
C ARG A 95 -7.25 -19.63 19.70
N ILE A 96 -6.06 -20.18 19.47
CA ILE A 96 -5.89 -21.32 18.55
C ILE A 96 -6.09 -22.68 19.23
N GLY A 97 -6.54 -22.73 20.49
CA GLY A 97 -6.82 -23.98 21.20
C GLY A 97 -5.57 -24.82 21.48
N HIS A 98 -4.47 -24.17 21.83
CA HIS A 98 -3.20 -24.75 22.29
C HIS A 98 -2.96 -24.43 23.78
N ALA A 99 -4.03 -24.44 24.57
CA ALA A 99 -3.97 -24.33 26.02
C ALA A 99 -4.01 -25.73 26.66
N ASN A 100 -3.54 -25.83 27.91
CA ASN A 100 -3.49 -27.13 28.59
C ASN A 100 -4.86 -27.81 28.61
N TRP A 101 -5.95 -27.09 28.90
CA TRP A 101 -7.29 -27.67 28.97
C TRP A 101 -7.81 -28.21 27.61
N SER A 102 -7.35 -27.66 26.47
CA SER A 102 -7.71 -28.12 25.12
C SER A 102 -6.77 -29.20 24.55
N HIS A 103 -5.51 -29.26 25.00
CA HIS A 103 -4.50 -30.23 24.51
C HIS A 103 -4.13 -31.32 25.53
N SER A 104 -4.64 -31.24 26.77
CA SER A 104 -4.34 -32.24 27.82
C SER A 104 -4.77 -33.65 27.40
N HIS A 105 -5.87 -33.78 26.64
CA HIS A 105 -6.30 -35.04 26.02
C HIS A 105 -5.19 -35.70 25.21
N LEU A 106 -4.47 -34.94 24.37
CA LEU A 106 -3.43 -35.46 23.49
C LEU A 106 -2.21 -35.96 24.28
N ILE A 107 -1.89 -35.27 25.38
CA ILE A 107 -0.76 -35.61 26.25
C ILE A 107 -1.11 -36.82 27.13
N THR A 108 -2.33 -36.87 27.64
CA THR A 108 -2.78 -37.90 28.60
C THR A 108 -3.48 -39.10 27.96
N LYS A 109 -3.74 -39.05 26.65
CA LYS A 109 -4.50 -40.06 25.87
C LYS A 109 -5.91 -40.36 26.41
N LYS A 110 -6.57 -39.37 27.03
CA LYS A 110 -7.91 -39.51 27.66
C LYS A 110 -8.92 -38.60 27.00
N GLU A 111 -10.05 -39.10 26.47
CA GLU A 111 -11.13 -38.39 25.71
C GLU A 111 -11.22 -36.84 25.81
N PRO A 112 -11.43 -36.13 24.69
CA PRO A 112 -11.34 -34.67 24.67
C PRO A 112 -12.45 -34.04 25.50
N ASN A 113 -12.12 -32.95 26.18
CA ASN A 113 -13.10 -32.15 26.90
C ASN A 113 -13.89 -31.32 25.86
N ASN A 114 -15.19 -31.60 25.70
CA ASN A 114 -16.10 -30.98 24.70
C ASN A 114 -16.45 -29.50 24.94
N CYS A 115 -15.58 -28.72 25.57
CA CYS A 115 -15.81 -27.29 25.76
C CYS A 115 -15.22 -26.49 24.61
N ASP A 116 -16.03 -26.15 23.60
CA ASP A 116 -15.61 -25.20 22.57
C ASP A 116 -15.59 -23.77 23.14
N ILE A 117 -14.41 -23.13 23.14
CA ILE A 117 -14.23 -21.72 23.53
C ILE A 117 -14.26 -20.79 22.31
N THR A 118 -14.58 -21.32 21.13
CA THR A 118 -14.63 -20.56 19.87
C THR A 118 -16.08 -20.26 19.50
N SER A 119 -16.67 -19.29 20.17
CA SER A 119 -17.86 -18.56 19.73
C SER A 119 -17.61 -17.07 19.92
#